data_AF-W2CQE9-F1
#
_entry.id   AF-W2CQE9-F1
#
_cell.length_a   1.000
_cell.length_b   1.000
_cell.length_c   1.000
_cell.angle_alpha   90.00
_cell.angle_beta   90.00
_cell.angle_gamma   90.00
#
_symmetry.space_group_name_H-M   'P 1'
#
loop_
_entity.id
_entity.type
_entity.pdbx_description
1 polymer ?
#
loop_
_entity_poly.entity_id
_entity_poly.type
_entity_poly.pdbx_seq_one_letter_code
_entity_poly.pdbx_strand_id
1 'polypeptide(L)' 'MTERQADSLLRADLMKRLMMFKDYGKDALLLAVLSYNVGTGRLLGYGKHPKSRLLRKIESGDRDFYREFVSFCRY' A
#
# COMPACT_ATOMS: atom_id res chain seq x y z
N MET A 1 -13.33 8.87 -22.93
CA MET A 1 -12.91 9.11 -21.53
C MET A 1 -12.21 10.45 -21.49
N THR A 2 -12.71 11.44 -20.75
CA THR A 2 -12.02 12.72 -20.58
C THR A 2 -11.01 12.61 -19.43
N GLU A 3 -9.95 13.43 -19.41
CA GLU A 3 -8.97 13.44 -18.32
C GLU A 3 -9.64 13.62 -16.95
N ARG A 4 -10.68 14.47 -16.87
CA ARG A 4 -11.46 14.67 -15.63
C ARG A 4 -12.15 13.39 -15.17
N GLN A 5 -12.71 12.61 -16.10
CA GLN A 5 -13.32 11.31 -15.78
C GLN A 5 -12.27 10.30 -15.33
N ALA A 6 -11.10 10.29 -15.98
CA ALA A 6 -9.99 9.43 -15.59
C ALA A 6 -9.47 9.78 -14.18
N ASP A 7 -9.34 11.07 -13.87
CA ASP A 7 -8.88 11.55 -12.57
C ASP A 7 -9.91 11.26 -11.46
N SER A 8 -11.21 11.42 -11.73
CA SER A 8 -12.26 11.02 -10.78
C SER A 8 -12.25 9.52 -10.50
N LEU A 9 -12.07 8.68 -11.53
CA LEU A 9 -11.94 7.23 -11.37
C LEU A 9 -10.69 6.87 -10.57
N LEU A 10 -9.56 7.51 -10.87
CA LEU A 10 -8.29 7.31 -10.17
C LEU A 10 -8.42 7.67 -8.68
N ARG A 11 -8.98 8.84 -8.37
CA ARG A 11 -9.18 9.29 -6.98
C ARG A 11 -10.13 8.37 -6.22
N ALA A 12 -11.21 7.92 -6.85
CA ALA A 12 -12.15 6.99 -6.23
C ALA A 12 -11.50 5.64 -5.92
N ASP A 13 -10.68 5.10 -6.82
CA ASP A 13 -9.94 3.85 -6.59
C ASP A 13 -8.87 4.02 -5.51
N LEU A 14 -8.15 5.14 -5.53
CA LEU A 14 -7.14 5.48 -4.53
C LEU A 14 -7.76 5.61 -3.14
N MET A 15 -8.93 6.25 -3.02
CA MET A 15 -9.65 6.39 -1.75
C MET A 15 -10.12 5.06 -1.19
N LYS A 16 -10.59 4.13 -2.03
CA LYS A 16 -10.94 2.77 -1.60
C LYS A 16 -9.71 2.03 -1.05
N ARG A 17 -8.55 2.17 -1.70
CA ARG A 17 -7.29 1.58 -1.23
C ARG A 17 -6.80 2.23 0.05
N LEU A 18 -6.91 3.55 0.17
CA LEU A 18 -6.57 4.28 1.40
C LEU A 18 -7.41 3.79 2.58
N MET A 19 -8.71 3.55 2.37
CA MET A 19 -9.60 2.98 3.39
C MET A 19 -9.13 1.62 3.90
N MET A 20 -8.53 0.77 3.05
CA MET A 20 -7.96 -0.51 3.50
C MET A 20 -6.77 -0.36 4.43
N PHE A 21 -6.05 0.76 4.36
CA PHE A 21 -4.89 1.03 5.19
C PHE A 21 -5.17 2.07 6.29
N LYS A 22 -6.42 2.50 6.49
CA LYS A 22 -6.77 3.55 7.47
C LYS A 22 -6.26 3.25 8.89
N ASP A 23 -6.22 1.97 9.26
CA ASP A 23 -5.81 1.52 10.59
C ASP A 23 -4.29 1.66 10.82
N TYR A 24 -3.51 1.93 9.75
CA TYR A 24 -2.07 2.20 9.81
C TYR A 24 -1.73 3.68 10.02
N GLY A 25 -2.74 4.55 10.18
CA GLY A 25 -2.56 5.97 10.54
C GLY A 25 -1.65 6.73 9.57
N LYS A 26 -0.51 7.24 10.07
CA LYS A 26 0.47 8.01 9.27
C LYS A 26 1.07 7.21 8.10
N ASP A 27 1.13 5.88 8.23
CA ASP A 27 1.70 5.00 7.20
C ASP A 27 0.64 4.56 6.19
N ALA A 28 -0.64 4.89 6.41
CA ALA A 28 -1.76 4.53 5.54
C ALA A 28 -1.58 5.03 4.11
N LEU A 29 -1.16 6.29 3.96
CA LEU A 29 -0.95 6.91 2.65
C LEU A 29 0.19 6.21 1.90
N LEU A 30 1.29 5.93 2.59
CA LEU A 30 2.44 5.23 2.02
C LEU A 30 2.06 3.83 1.54
N LEU A 31 1.33 3.08 2.38
CA LEU A 31 0.85 1.74 2.06
C LEU A 31 -0.14 1.75 0.89
N ALA A 32 -1.03 2.73 0.83
CA ALA A 32 -1.98 2.88 -0.28
C ALA A 32 -1.26 3.10 -1.61
N VAL A 33 -0.29 4.03 -1.66
CA VAL A 33 0.51 4.31 -2.87
C VAL A 33 1.37 3.12 -3.25
N LEU A 34 1.99 2.44 -2.28
CA LEU A 34 2.77 1.24 -2.54
C LEU A 34 1.88 0.12 -3.10
N SER A 35 0.69 -0.08 -2.53
CA SER A 35 -0.28 -1.09 -2.98
C SER A 35 -0.81 -0.84 -4.39
N TYR A 36 -0.81 0.41 -4.83
CA TYR A 36 -1.14 0.78 -6.19
C TYR A 36 -0.06 0.28 -7.16
N ASN A 37 1.22 0.35 -6.77
CA ASN A 37 2.35 -0.08 -7.59
C ASN A 37 2.59 -1.60 -7.57
N VAL A 38 2.55 -2.25 -6.39
CA VAL A 38 2.91 -3.68 -6.24
C VAL A 38 1.73 -4.61 -5.98
N GLY A 39 0.52 -4.07 -5.85
CA GLY A 39 -0.69 -4.81 -5.51
C GLY A 39 -0.88 -5.02 -4.00
N THR A 40 -2.12 -4.97 -3.54
CA THR A 40 -2.51 -5.16 -2.14
C THR A 40 -2.22 -6.57 -1.63
N GLY A 41 -2.37 -7.60 -2.46
CA GLY A 41 -2.09 -8.99 -2.08
C GLY A 41 -0.62 -9.25 -1.75
N ARG A 42 0.31 -8.50 -2.36
CA ARG A 42 1.75 -8.60 -2.08
C ARG A 42 2.13 -7.98 -0.73
N LEU A 43 1.35 -6.98 -0.31
CA LEU A 43 1.54 -6.30 0.98
C LEU A 43 0.84 -7.06 2.11
N LEU A 44 -0.47 -7.21 2.02
CA LEU A 44 -1.31 -7.82 3.07
C LEU A 44 -1.12 -9.34 3.18
N GLY A 45 -0.56 -9.96 2.14
CA GLY A 45 -0.53 -11.42 2.04
C GLY A 45 -1.90 -11.98 1.68
N TYR A 46 -1.93 -13.19 1.15
CA TYR A 46 -3.15 -13.92 0.85
C TYR A 46 -2.93 -15.42 1.02
N GLY A 47 -3.88 -16.11 1.66
CA GLY A 47 -3.84 -17.56 1.86
C GLY A 47 -2.58 -18.02 2.59
N LYS A 48 -1.65 -18.65 1.84
CA LYS A 48 -0.36 -19.17 2.35
C LYS A 48 0.77 -18.13 2.34
N HIS A 49 0.56 -16.95 1.75
CA HIS A 49 1.56 -15.89 1.75
C HIS A 49 1.38 -14.98 2.97
N PRO A 50 2.35 -14.94 3.90
CA PRO A 50 2.26 -14.07 5.06
C PRO A 50 2.36 -12.59 4.66
N LYS A 51 1.86 -11.71 5.52
CA LYS A 51 2.05 -10.26 5.40
C LYS A 51 3.52 -9.93 5.11
N SER A 52 3.70 -8.96 4.22
CA SER A 52 5.01 -8.42 3.88
C SER A 52 5.77 -8.00 5.15
N ARG A 53 7.09 -8.13 5.10
CA ARG A 53 7.97 -7.76 6.21
C ARG A 53 7.88 -6.26 6.54
N LEU A 54 7.61 -5.43 5.53
CA LEU A 54 7.29 -4.01 5.68
C LEU A 54 6.08 -3.79 6.59
N LEU A 55 4.95 -4.46 6.30
CA LEU A 55 3.75 -4.32 7.13
C LEU A 55 3.96 -4.83 8.55
N ARG A 56 4.66 -5.95 8.73
CA ARG A 56 5.00 -6.45 10.08
C ARG A 56 5.86 -5.47 10.89
N LYS A 57 6.81 -4.79 10.24
CA LYS A 57 7.62 -3.74 10.87
C LYS A 57 6.77 -2.52 11.27
N ILE A 58 5.89 -2.06 10.37
CA ILE A 58 4.97 -0.96 10.67
C ILE A 58 4.04 -1.32 11.84
N GLU A 59 3.48 -2.54 11.85
CA GLU A 59 2.63 -3.05 12.93
C GLU A 59 3.39 -3.17 14.26
N SER A 60 4.68 -3.52 14.22
CA SER A 60 5.53 -3.55 15.42
C SER A 60 6.08 -2.17 15.84
N GLY A 61 5.73 -1.09 15.13
CA GLY A 61 6.23 0.26 15.38
C GLY A 61 7.67 0.51 14.91
N ASP A 62 8.27 -0.43 14.20
CA ASP A 62 9.62 -0.30 13.63
C ASP A 62 9.58 0.59 12.39
N ARG A 63 10.24 1.75 12.49
CA ARG A 63 10.33 2.77 11.43
C ARG A 63 11.40 2.45 10.40
N ASP A 64 12.27 1.47 10.64
CA ASP A 64 13.30 1.03 9.69
C ASP A 64 12.72 0.03 8.68
N PHE A 65 11.67 0.44 7.96
CA PHE A 65 11.07 -0.32 6.88
C PHE A 65 11.53 0.18 5.50
N TYR A 66 12.44 1.15 5.45
CA TYR A 66 12.91 1.77 4.19
C TYR A 66 13.53 0.73 3.25
N ARG A 67 14.32 -0.21 3.80
CA ARG A 67 14.98 -1.25 3.00
C ARG A 67 13.96 -2.18 2.35
N GLU A 68 12.93 -2.59 3.10
CA GLU A 68 11.82 -3.39 2.60
C GLU A 68 10.97 -2.60 1.60
N PHE A 69 10.76 -1.30 1.84
CA PHE A 69 10.05 -0.40 0.91
C PHE A 69 10.75 -0.32 -0.44
N VAL A 70 12.06 -0.04 -0.44
CA VAL A 70 12.86 0.03 -1.67
C VAL A 70 12.93 -1.32 -2.38
N SER A 71 12.88 -2.44 -1.64
CA SER A 71 12.82 -3.77 -2.23
C SER A 71 11.57 -3.99 -3.11
N PHE A 72 10.47 -3.29 -2.84
CA PHE A 72 9.25 -3.35 -3.66
C PHE A 72 9.35 -2.49 -4.93
N CYS A 73 10.26 -1.51 -4.96
CA CYS A 73 10.48 -0.64 -6.11
C CYS A 73 11.47 -1.19 -7.15
N ARG A 74 12.05 -2.38 -6.92
CA ARG A 74 12.94 -3.03 -7.89
C ARG A 74 12.11 -3.86 -8.87
N TYR A 75 12.09 -3.41 -10.13
CA TYR A 75 11.54 -4.12 -11.29
C TYR A 75 12.52 -5.19 -11.77
#